data_AF-A0A427YVQ7-F1
#
_entry.id   AF-A0A427YVQ7-F1
#
_cell.length_a   1.000
_cell.length_b   1.000
_cell.length_c   1.000
_cell.angle_alpha   90.00
_cell.angle_beta   90.00
_cell.angle_gamma   90.00
#
_symmetry.space_group_name_H-M   'P 1'
#
loop_
_entity.id
_entity.type
_entity.pdbx_description
1 polymer ?
#
loop_
_entity_poly.entity_id
_entity_poly.type
_entity_poly.pdbx_seq_one_letter_code
_entity_poly.pdbx_strand_id
1 'polypeptide(L)'
;MEQSRPHKQSMAELKLRRLTEHNHRLREDLARPRIRVSEASVSLIHYCTTTKDPMLPTVWGAPAKGADPYAPPEQGCCSVM
;
A
#
# COMPACT_ATOMS: atom_id res chain seq x y z
N MET A 1 -54.33 -9.10 20.97
CA MET A 1 -53.05 -8.49 20.54
C MET A 1 -51.95 -9.45 20.94
N GLU A 2 -51.59 -10.38 20.06
CA GLU A 2 -50.61 -11.43 20.36
C GLU A 2 -49.22 -10.89 20.03
N GLN A 3 -48.43 -10.59 21.07
CA GLN A 3 -47.04 -10.16 20.88
C GLN A 3 -46.23 -11.33 20.32
N SER A 4 -45.82 -11.22 19.05
CA SER A 4 -44.84 -12.12 18.43
C SER A 4 -43.54 -12.07 19.22
N ARG A 5 -43.27 -13.14 19.96
CA ARG A 5 -42.07 -13.32 20.78
C ARG A 5 -40.85 -13.33 19.85
N PRO A 6 -39.80 -12.52 20.10
CA PRO A 6 -38.63 -12.50 19.23
C PRO A 6 -38.00 -13.88 19.19
N HIS A 7 -37.98 -14.50 18.00
CA HIS A 7 -37.35 -15.79 17.79
C HIS A 7 -35.86 -15.62 18.09
N LYS A 8 -35.38 -16.22 19.19
CA LYS A 8 -33.94 -16.26 19.47
C LYS A 8 -33.30 -17.00 18.30
N GLN A 9 -32.47 -16.30 17.52
CA GLN A 9 -31.79 -16.91 16.38
C GLN A 9 -31.08 -18.18 16.83
N SER A 10 -31.40 -19.28 16.16
CA SER A 10 -30.78 -20.56 16.46
C SER A 10 -29.29 -20.49 16.11
N MET A 11 -28.43 -21.22 16.84
CA MET A 11 -27.02 -21.36 16.48
C MET A 11 -26.83 -21.84 15.04
N ALA A 12 -27.78 -22.61 14.50
CA ALA A 12 -27.79 -23.02 13.11
C ALA A 12 -27.95 -21.84 12.14
N GLU A 13 -28.87 -20.91 12.43
CA GLU A 13 -29.10 -19.70 11.62
C GLU A 13 -27.90 -18.76 11.66
N LEU A 14 -27.29 -18.57 12.83
CA LEU A 14 -26.08 -17.77 12.98
C LEU A 14 -24.90 -18.35 12.20
N LYS A 15 -24.71 -19.69 12.24
CA LYS A 15 -23.68 -20.36 11.46
C LYS A 15 -23.94 -20.24 9.96
N LEU A 16 -25.19 -20.44 9.53
CA LEU A 16 -25.58 -20.28 8.13
C LEU A 16 -25.26 -18.86 7.63
N ARG A 17 -25.67 -17.84 8.39
CA ARG A 17 -25.38 -16.44 8.05
C ARG A 17 -23.89 -16.17 7.90
N ARG A 18 -23.05 -16.66 8.82
CA ARG A 18 -21.59 -16.52 8.73
C ARG A 18 -21.03 -17.20 7.49
N LEU A 19 -21.51 -18.41 7.16
CA LEU A 19 -21.09 -19.13 5.96
C LEU A 19 -21.49 -18.39 4.69
N THR A 20 -22.70 -17.83 4.63
CA THR A 20 -23.15 -17.05 3.47
C THR A 20 -22.34 -15.77 3.30
N GLU A 21 -22.05 -15.05 4.39
CA GLU A 21 -21.21 -13.85 4.36
C GLU A 21 -19.78 -14.20 3.93
N HIS A 22 -19.21 -15.29 4.42
CA HIS A 22 -17.88 -15.75 4.02
C HIS A 22 -17.83 -16.18 2.55
N ASN A 23 -18.83 -16.94 2.09
CA ASN A 23 -18.93 -17.36 0.69
C ASN A 23 -19.06 -16.14 -0.24
N HIS A 24 -19.82 -15.12 0.16
CA HIS A 24 -19.93 -13.89 -0.59
C HIS A 24 -18.56 -13.20 -0.77
N ARG A 25 -17.80 -13.01 0.32
CA ARG A 25 -16.44 -12.44 0.25
C ARG A 25 -15.50 -13.24 -0.64
N LEU A 26 -15.54 -14.57 -0.55
CA LEU A 26 -14.72 -15.44 -1.40
C LEU A 26 -15.08 -15.29 -2.89
N ARG A 27 -16.37 -15.12 -3.21
CA ARG A 27 -16.81 -14.90 -4.60
C ARG A 27 -16.35 -13.53 -5.12
N GLU A 28 -16.37 -12.49 -4.29
CA GLU A 28 -15.82 -11.18 -4.64
C GLU A 28 -14.31 -11.25 -4.90
N ASP A 29 -13.54 -11.89 -4.02
CA ASP A 29 -12.09 -12.05 -4.18
C ASP A 29 -11.73 -12.93 -5.39
N LEU A 30 -12.55 -13.94 -5.70
CA LEU A 30 -12.39 -14.75 -6.89
C LEU A 30 -12.61 -13.92 -8.17
N ALA A 31 -13.65 -13.07 -8.18
CA ALA A 31 -14.00 -12.22 -9.32
C ALA A 31 -13.05 -11.03 -9.51
N ARG A 32 -12.18 -10.71 -8.54
CA ARG A 32 -11.22 -9.61 -8.65
C ARG A 32 -10.32 -9.78 -9.89
N PRO A 33 -10.22 -8.75 -10.77
CA PRO A 33 -9.38 -8.82 -11.96
C PRO A 33 -7.90 -8.93 -11.56
N ARG A 34 -7.15 -9.76 -12.29
CA ARG A 34 -5.73 -10.02 -12.05
C ARG A 34 -4.95 -9.73 -13.33
N ILE A 35 -3.74 -9.21 -13.17
CA ILE A 35 -2.77 -9.05 -14.26
C ILE A 35 -1.70 -10.15 -14.18
N ARG A 36 -0.97 -10.37 -15.28
CA ARG A 36 0.13 -11.34 -15.27
C ARG A 36 1.26 -10.83 -14.39
N VAL A 37 1.92 -11.73 -13.68
CA VAL A 37 3.06 -11.37 -12.82
C VAL A 37 4.17 -10.71 -13.63
N SER A 38 4.45 -11.20 -14.84
CA SER A 38 5.44 -10.59 -15.72
C SER A 38 5.14 -9.12 -16.04
N GLU A 39 3.86 -8.79 -16.27
CA GLU A 39 3.41 -7.41 -16.54
C GLU A 39 3.53 -6.54 -15.29
N ALA A 40 3.09 -7.05 -14.13
CA ALA A 40 3.26 -6.36 -12.85
C ALA A 40 4.74 -6.06 -12.55
N SER A 41 5.62 -7.04 -12.75
CA SER A 41 7.07 -6.87 -12.54
C SER A 41 7.67 -5.83 -13.47
N VAL A 42 7.28 -5.80 -14.75
CA VAL A 42 7.73 -4.78 -15.71
C VAL A 42 7.27 -3.39 -15.25
N SER A 43 6.03 -3.25 -14.79
CA SER A 43 5.52 -1.98 -14.26
C SER A 43 6.31 -1.49 -13.05
N LEU A 44 6.68 -2.40 -12.13
CA LEU A 44 7.50 -2.06 -10.97
C LEU A 44 8.90 -1.62 -11.37
N ILE A 45 9.56 -2.38 -12.26
CA ILE A 45 10.90 -2.03 -12.77
C ILE A 45 10.85 -0.66 -13.44
N HIS A 46 9.85 -0.42 -14.30
CA HIS A 46 9.68 0.87 -14.95
C HIS A 46 9.59 2.00 -13.92
N TYR A 47 8.69 1.88 -12.94
CA TYR A 47 8.54 2.91 -11.90
C TYR A 47 9.84 3.15 -11.13
N CYS A 48 10.53 2.09 -10.70
CA CYS A 48 11.79 2.19 -9.97
C CYS A 48 12.97 2.71 -10.79
N THR A 49 12.92 2.61 -12.12
CA THR A 49 14.00 3.07 -13.02
C THR A 49 13.75 4.45 -13.62
N THR A 50 12.52 4.97 -13.55
CA THR A 50 12.18 6.32 -14.01
C THR A 50 12.06 7.32 -12.87
N THR A 51 11.79 6.85 -11.64
CA THR A 51 11.56 7.71 -10.48
C THR A 51 12.84 7.87 -9.68
N LYS A 52 13.41 9.07 -9.69
CA LYS A 52 14.64 9.38 -8.96
C LYS A 52 14.45 9.25 -7.46
N ASP A 53 15.30 8.47 -6.81
CA ASP A 53 15.33 8.30 -5.34
C ASP A 53 16.61 8.94 -4.75
N PRO A 54 16.50 10.02 -3.96
CA PRO A 54 17.63 10.65 -3.28
C PRO A 54 18.35 9.73 -2.27
N MET A 55 17.65 8.73 -1.74
CA MET A 55 18.19 7.78 -0.75
C MET A 55 19.02 6.67 -1.38
N LEU A 56 19.07 6.59 -2.73
CA LEU A 56 19.86 5.59 -3.44
C LEU A 56 20.91 6.24 -4.39
N PRO A 57 21.96 6.88 -3.84
CA PRO A 57 22.95 7.62 -4.64
C PRO A 57 23.78 6.74 -5.57
N THR A 58 23.89 5.44 -5.29
CA THR A 58 24.61 4.48 -6.14
C THR A 58 23.97 4.29 -7.51
N VAL A 59 22.65 4.49 -7.61
CA VAL A 59 21.89 4.36 -8.86
C VAL A 59 21.61 5.74 -9.47
N TRP A 60 21.28 6.73 -8.64
CA TRP A 60 20.78 8.04 -9.07
C TRP A 60 21.77 9.20 -9.00
N GLY A 61 22.97 8.94 -8.49
CA GLY A 61 23.98 9.95 -8.19
C GLY A 61 23.69 10.71 -6.90
N ALA A 62 24.70 11.45 -6.42
CA ALA A 62 24.54 12.30 -5.25
C ALA A 62 23.49 13.40 -5.51
N PRO A 63 22.70 13.79 -4.48
CA PRO A 63 21.81 14.94 -4.59
C PRO A 63 22.62 16.20 -4.93
N ALA A 64 22.03 17.09 -5.74
CA ALA A 64 22.67 18.36 -6.08
C ALA A 64 22.90 19.19 -4.80
N LYS A 65 23.93 20.03 -4.80
CA LYS A 65 24.18 20.97 -3.70
C LYS A 65 22.93 21.83 -3.47
N GLY A 66 22.41 21.82 -2.24
CA GLY A 66 21.17 22.52 -1.86
C GLY A 66 19.87 21.75 -2.11
N ALA A 67 19.91 20.54 -2.69
CA ALA A 67 18.74 19.67 -2.82
C ALA A 67 18.46 18.84 -1.56
N ASP A 68 19.44 18.70 -0.67
CA ASP A 68 19.28 18.08 0.63
C ASP A 68 18.96 19.15 1.70
N PRO A 69 17.73 19.20 2.25
CA PRO A 69 17.33 20.15 3.28
C PRO A 69 18.08 19.98 4.61
N TYR A 70 18.72 18.83 4.81
CA TYR A 70 19.47 18.49 6.02
C TYR A 70 20.98 18.64 5.84
N ALA A 71 21.44 19.05 4.65
CA ALA A 71 22.84 19.31 4.44
C ALA A 71 23.30 20.46 5.35
N PRO A 72 24.50 20.35 5.97
CA PRO A 72 25.06 21.45 6.73
C PRO A 72 25.18 22.68 5.82
N PRO A 73 24.83 23.89 6.32
CA PRO A 73 24.96 25.11 5.52
C PRO A 73 26.41 25.26 5.06
N GLU A 74 26.64 25.60 3.79
CA GLU A 74 28.01 25.82 3.28
C GLU A 74 28.64 26.94 4.11
N GLN A 75 29.56 26.58 5.01
CA GLN A 75 30.37 27.54 5.75
C GLN A 75 31.28 28.23 4.74
N GLY A 76 30.96 29.48 4.41
CA GLY A 76 31.82 30.35 3.62
C GLY A 76 33.20 30.42 4.25
N CYS A 77 34.18 29.81 3.59
CA CYS A 77 35.58 29.96 3.92
C CYS A 77 36.00 31.41 3.63
N CYS A 78 36.10 32.25 4.67
CA CYS A 78 36.86 33.50 4.66
C CYS A 78 37.48 33.78 6.04
N SER A 79 38.81 33.72 6.07
CA SER A 79 39.78 34.59 6.77
C SER A 79 39.41 35.14 8.16
N VAL A 80 40.04 34.58 9.19
CA VAL A 80 40.34 35.35 10.41
C VAL A 80 41.83 35.68 10.36
N MET A 81 42.12 36.98 10.36
CA MET A 81 43.45 37.55 10.66
C MET A 81 43.92 37.14 12.05
#